data_AF-A0A966I6H7-F1
#
_entry.id   AF-A0A966I6H7-F1
#
_cell.length_a   1.000
_cell.length_b   1.000
_cell.length_c   1.000
_cell.angle_alpha   90.00
_cell.angle_beta   90.00
_cell.angle_gamma   90.00
#
_symmetry.space_group_name_H-M   'P 1'
#
loop_
_entity.id
_entity.type
_entity.pdbx_description
1 polymer ?
#
loop_
_entity_poly.entity_id
_entity_poly.type
_entity_poly.pdbx_seq_one_letter_code
_entity_poly.pdbx_strand_id
1 'polypeptide(L)'
;MGQRFRYSRWDGTQRGFDLDADALLNQINDEIIHHGDVNAALRRIMQQGMRDRNGEQVQGLREALERLRERRRELREQGQFDGELGELAAELADIVDEERLAIDQDEQRATESGDERRSEIARDAAARRRLQLDALPDNLAQRIDSLRHHDFQSPDAQRRFEQLVDRLRQQLLDQHVQQVSSAVENMTPEQMARMKDMMAALNAMLERHERGEDPQFEQFMNEFGDFFPENPQTLNELLELMARRMAAARALYNSMSPEQRAQMQALSDQLLEDMDLRWQIDQLGERLQAAFPNLGWDDDSGLEGDTPMPFGDALRAAQDLHDLDELERFLRDASSPAALREVDLDKVRQLLGDVTAESIDHLARLTDTLREAGLIDQREGRTELTPRALRAVGKNALNELFGRLERDTLGQHRIERTGSGHERAHETKGYEYGDP
;
A
#
# COMPACT_ATOMS: atom_id res chain seq x y z
N MET A 1 -17.87 39.69 -9.42
CA MET A 1 -17.32 39.00 -10.60
C MET A 1 -17.09 37.55 -10.22
N GLY A 2 -17.69 36.59 -10.93
CA GLY A 2 -17.56 35.16 -10.60
C GLY A 2 -16.18 34.63 -10.97
N GLN A 3 -15.54 33.94 -10.03
CA GLN A 3 -14.27 33.24 -10.28
C GLN A 3 -14.54 32.10 -11.28
N ARG A 4 -13.86 32.14 -12.43
CA ARG A 4 -13.91 31.07 -13.43
C ARG A 4 -12.79 30.09 -13.13
N PHE A 5 -13.15 28.90 -12.69
CA PHE A 5 -12.23 27.78 -12.56
C PHE A 5 -11.99 27.15 -13.93
N ARG A 6 -10.72 26.84 -14.24
CA ARG A 6 -10.32 26.18 -15.47
C ARG A 6 -9.52 24.94 -15.06
N TYR A 7 -10.11 23.78 -15.26
CA TYR A 7 -9.47 22.50 -14.97
C TYR A 7 -8.69 22.04 -16.21
N SER A 8 -7.46 21.60 -16.03
CA SER A 8 -6.64 20.97 -17.07
C SER A 8 -6.09 19.64 -16.56
N ARG A 9 -5.87 18.69 -17.47
CA ARG A 9 -5.18 17.44 -17.17
C ARG A 9 -3.71 17.74 -16.84
N TRP A 10 -3.19 17.10 -15.81
CA TRP A 10 -1.80 17.17 -15.38
C TRP A 10 -0.86 16.68 -16.49
N ASP A 11 0.08 17.51 -16.90
CA ASP A 11 0.99 17.22 -18.02
C ASP A 11 2.48 17.48 -17.67
N GLY A 12 2.77 17.73 -16.39
CA GLY A 12 4.13 17.95 -15.88
C GLY A 12 4.77 19.27 -16.29
N THR A 13 4.08 20.11 -17.07
CA THR A 13 4.56 21.46 -17.44
C THR A 13 4.02 22.55 -16.52
N GLN A 14 3.10 22.19 -15.62
CA GLN A 14 2.70 23.05 -14.51
C GLN A 14 3.92 23.28 -13.61
N ARG A 15 4.43 24.51 -13.56
CA ARG A 15 5.37 24.91 -12.51
C ARG A 15 4.56 25.03 -11.22
N GLY A 16 4.52 23.95 -10.46
CA GLY A 16 3.68 23.76 -9.29
C GLY A 16 3.96 24.77 -8.17
N PHE A 17 2.91 25.04 -7.39
CA PHE A 17 2.94 25.41 -5.97
C PHE A 17 4.13 26.27 -5.51
N ASP A 18 4.28 27.49 -6.03
CA ASP A 18 5.30 28.40 -5.50
C ASP A 18 4.80 28.94 -4.15
N LEU A 19 5.39 28.42 -3.06
CA LEU A 19 5.04 28.81 -1.69
C LEU A 19 5.36 30.29 -1.47
N ASP A 20 4.36 31.16 -1.65
CA ASP A 20 4.56 32.57 -1.35
C ASP A 20 4.46 32.82 0.15
N ALA A 21 5.59 33.23 0.73
CA ALA A 21 5.74 33.50 2.15
C ALA A 21 4.73 34.52 2.71
N ASP A 22 4.27 35.49 1.92
CA ASP A 22 3.25 36.45 2.36
C ASP A 22 1.86 35.81 2.43
N ALA A 23 1.54 34.85 1.55
CA ALA A 23 0.29 34.09 1.65
C ALA A 23 0.32 33.09 2.82
N LEU A 24 1.46 32.44 3.04
CA LEU A 24 1.69 31.62 4.24
C LEU A 24 1.49 32.44 5.51
N LEU A 25 2.07 33.63 5.59
CA LEU A 25 1.92 34.53 6.72
C LEU A 25 0.46 34.92 6.97
N ASN A 26 -0.31 35.16 5.91
CA ASN A 26 -1.75 35.44 6.01
C ASN A 26 -2.52 34.24 6.56
N GLN A 27 -2.17 33.03 6.14
CA GLN A 27 -2.85 31.80 6.60
C GLN A 27 -2.60 31.52 8.09
N ILE A 28 -1.41 31.83 8.61
CA ILE A 28 -1.08 31.71 10.04
C ILE A 28 -1.48 32.95 10.85
N ASN A 29 -1.90 34.04 10.22
CA ASN A 29 -2.16 35.33 10.86
C ASN A 29 -3.18 35.22 11.99
N ASP A 30 -4.31 34.58 11.73
CA ASP A 30 -5.39 34.41 12.70
C ASP A 30 -4.88 33.67 13.95
N GLU A 31 -4.08 32.63 13.75
CA GLU A 31 -3.53 31.83 14.84
C GLU A 31 -2.50 32.60 15.67
N ILE A 32 -1.64 33.36 15.00
CA ILE A 32 -0.64 34.20 15.65
C ILE A 32 -1.31 35.28 16.50
N ILE A 33 -2.40 35.88 16.01
CA ILE A 33 -3.16 36.90 16.73
C ILE A 33 -3.86 36.29 17.96
N HIS A 34 -4.39 35.07 17.84
CA HIS A 34 -5.12 34.40 18.92
C HIS A 34 -4.22 33.76 19.98
N HIS A 35 -3.10 33.16 19.58
CA HIS A 35 -2.29 32.30 20.44
C HIS A 35 -0.83 32.75 20.58
N GLY A 36 -0.35 33.65 19.73
CA GLY A 36 0.99 34.25 19.85
C GLY A 36 2.17 33.31 19.54
N ASP A 37 1.92 32.08 19.08
CA ASP A 37 2.97 31.08 18.82
C ASP A 37 2.99 30.65 17.34
N VAL A 38 4.09 31.00 16.65
CA VAL A 38 4.34 30.64 15.26
C VAL A 38 4.44 29.13 15.09
N ASN A 39 5.03 28.41 16.05
CA ASN A 39 5.18 26.96 15.96
C ASN A 39 3.84 26.23 16.07
N ALA A 40 2.92 26.75 16.90
CA ALA A 40 1.56 26.22 16.99
C ALA A 40 0.81 26.42 15.66
N ALA A 41 0.96 27.59 15.04
CA ALA A 41 0.35 27.90 13.74
C ALA A 41 0.90 27.00 12.62
N LEU A 42 2.21 26.81 12.56
CA LEU A 42 2.85 25.90 11.61
C LEU A 42 2.40 24.45 11.80
N ARG A 43 2.31 23.98 13.06
CA ARG A 43 1.82 22.63 13.36
C ARG A 43 0.36 22.44 12.93
N ARG A 44 -0.48 23.48 13.10
CA ARG A 44 -1.87 23.44 12.63
C ARG A 44 -1.94 23.31 11.10
N ILE A 45 -1.19 24.13 10.37
CA ILE A 45 -1.12 24.02 8.90
C ILE A 45 -0.62 22.65 8.48
N MET A 46 0.45 22.16 9.10
CA MET A 46 0.98 20.83 8.84
C MET A 46 -0.07 19.73 9.04
N GLN A 47 -0.90 19.82 10.09
CA GLN A 47 -1.95 18.85 10.34
C GLN A 47 -3.17 18.98 9.41
N GLN A 48 -3.61 20.20 9.12
CA GLN A 48 -4.88 20.49 8.43
C GLN A 48 -4.72 20.71 6.92
N GLY A 49 -3.49 20.96 6.47
CA GLY A 49 -3.22 21.44 5.12
C GLY A 49 -3.48 22.94 4.98
N MET A 50 -3.36 23.43 3.75
CA MET A 50 -3.63 24.81 3.40
C MET A 50 -4.04 24.93 1.94
N ARG A 51 -4.51 26.12 1.55
CA ARG A 51 -4.75 26.45 0.14
C ARG A 51 -3.67 27.39 -0.33
N ASP A 52 -3.09 27.07 -1.47
CA ASP A 52 -2.15 27.96 -2.14
C ASP A 52 -2.90 29.06 -2.92
N ARG A 53 -2.17 30.07 -3.41
CA ARG A 53 -2.66 31.21 -4.19
C ARG A 53 -3.41 30.81 -5.46
N ASN A 54 -3.02 29.68 -6.05
CA ASN A 54 -3.68 29.13 -7.23
C ASN A 54 -5.05 28.49 -6.90
N GLY A 55 -5.42 28.44 -5.61
CA GLY A 55 -6.60 27.74 -5.13
C GLY A 55 -6.42 26.23 -5.03
N GLU A 56 -5.19 25.74 -5.26
CA GLU A 56 -4.83 24.34 -5.13
C GLU A 56 -4.67 23.99 -3.65
N GLN A 57 -5.10 22.77 -3.29
CA GLN A 57 -5.14 22.33 -1.90
C GLN A 57 -3.88 21.53 -1.58
N VAL A 58 -3.05 22.07 -0.70
CA VAL A 58 -1.93 21.35 -0.08
C VAL A 58 -2.49 20.52 1.04
N GLN A 59 -2.25 19.22 0.97
CA GLN A 59 -2.86 18.25 1.88
C GLN A 59 -2.14 18.28 3.21
N GLY A 60 -2.92 18.20 4.29
CA GLY A 60 -2.37 18.07 5.63
C GLY A 60 -1.98 16.63 5.95
N LEU A 61 -1.21 16.45 7.03
CA LEU A 61 -0.90 15.12 7.56
C LEU A 61 -2.15 14.32 7.90
N ARG A 62 -3.26 14.95 8.31
CA ARG A 62 -4.52 14.22 8.55
C ARG A 62 -5.06 13.55 7.29
N GLU A 63 -5.02 14.27 6.18
CA GLU A 63 -5.50 13.77 4.90
C GLU A 63 -4.55 12.70 4.34
N ALA A 64 -3.23 12.89 4.49
CA ALA A 64 -2.24 11.87 4.15
C ALA A 64 -2.44 10.57 4.96
N LEU A 65 -2.67 10.69 6.27
CA LEU A 65 -2.97 9.56 7.15
C LEU A 65 -4.31 8.90 6.82
N GLU A 66 -5.30 9.66 6.36
CA GLU A 66 -6.58 9.13 5.90
C GLU A 66 -6.40 8.30 4.62
N ARG A 67 -5.66 8.83 3.64
CA ARG A 67 -5.31 8.07 2.43
C ARG A 67 -4.48 6.83 2.71
N LEU A 68 -3.55 6.91 3.66
CA LEU A 68 -2.75 5.78 4.08
C LEU A 68 -3.65 4.65 4.61
N ARG A 69 -4.64 4.98 5.44
CA ARG A 69 -5.63 4.00 5.94
C ARG A 69 -6.49 3.42 4.82
N GLU A 70 -6.92 4.24 3.87
CA GLU A 70 -7.68 3.81 2.71
C GLU A 70 -6.85 2.84 1.85
N ARG A 71 -5.60 3.21 1.54
CA ARG A 71 -4.66 2.37 0.79
C ARG A 71 -4.36 1.06 1.49
N ARG A 72 -4.16 1.08 2.82
CA ARG A 72 -3.97 -0.13 3.63
C ARG A 72 -5.18 -1.06 3.54
N ARG A 73 -6.39 -0.49 3.52
CA ARG A 73 -7.63 -1.28 3.40
C ARG A 73 -7.72 -1.90 2.00
N GLU A 74 -7.47 -1.13 0.95
CA GLU A 74 -7.45 -1.63 -0.43
C GLU A 74 -6.48 -2.80 -0.62
N LEU A 75 -5.25 -2.69 -0.11
CA LEU A 75 -4.25 -3.76 -0.22
C LEU A 75 -4.68 -5.02 0.54
N ARG A 76 -5.29 -4.88 1.71
CA ARG A 76 -5.82 -6.02 2.46
C ARG A 76 -7.01 -6.69 1.79
N GLU A 77 -7.91 -5.90 1.20
CA GLU A 77 -9.08 -6.41 0.46
C GLU A 77 -8.72 -7.16 -0.83
N GLN A 78 -7.48 -7.02 -1.32
CA GLN A 78 -7.01 -7.62 -2.57
C GLN A 78 -6.31 -8.99 -2.42
N GLY A 79 -6.14 -9.54 -1.21
CA GLY A 79 -5.32 -10.73 -1.02
C GLY A 79 -5.99 -11.91 -0.28
N GLN A 80 -6.37 -12.94 -1.04
CA GLN A 80 -6.35 -14.34 -0.60
C GLN A 80 -5.82 -15.25 -1.74
N PHE A 81 -5.32 -16.43 -1.38
CA PHE A 81 -4.59 -17.35 -2.27
C PHE A 81 -5.45 -18.29 -3.15
N ASP A 82 -6.76 -18.05 -3.29
CA ASP A 82 -7.68 -19.15 -3.67
C ASP A 82 -8.32 -19.09 -5.07
N GLY A 83 -8.34 -17.96 -5.76
CA GLY A 83 -9.30 -17.79 -6.87
C GLY A 83 -8.86 -18.31 -8.24
N GLU A 84 -7.60 -18.22 -8.66
CA GLU A 84 -7.20 -18.83 -9.95
C GLU A 84 -7.21 -20.37 -9.86
N LEU A 85 -6.78 -20.92 -8.72
CA LEU A 85 -6.84 -22.36 -8.46
C LEU A 85 -8.28 -22.83 -8.21
N GLY A 86 -9.12 -22.00 -7.58
CA GLY A 86 -10.54 -22.24 -7.37
C GLY A 86 -11.35 -22.21 -8.66
N GLU A 87 -11.08 -21.27 -9.57
CA GLU A 87 -11.66 -21.24 -10.92
C GLU A 87 -11.26 -22.48 -11.73
N LEU A 88 -9.98 -22.88 -11.67
CA LEU A 88 -9.49 -24.11 -12.28
C LEU A 88 -10.14 -25.36 -11.66
N ALA A 89 -10.30 -25.40 -10.34
CA ALA A 89 -10.94 -26.50 -9.64
C ALA A 89 -12.43 -26.60 -9.98
N ALA A 90 -13.12 -25.47 -10.11
CA ALA A 90 -14.51 -25.40 -10.54
C ALA A 90 -14.66 -25.86 -12.01
N GLU A 91 -13.80 -25.37 -12.91
CA GLU A 91 -13.82 -25.79 -14.32
C GLU A 91 -13.50 -27.28 -14.48
N LEU A 92 -12.58 -27.81 -13.67
CA LEU A 92 -12.27 -29.24 -13.63
C LEU A 92 -13.44 -30.07 -13.07
N ALA A 93 -14.13 -29.56 -12.04
CA ALA A 93 -15.33 -30.21 -11.51
C ALA A 93 -16.45 -30.28 -12.56
N ASP A 94 -16.68 -29.20 -13.31
CA ASP A 94 -17.65 -29.18 -14.41
C ASP A 94 -17.32 -30.22 -15.49
N ILE A 95 -16.04 -30.39 -15.83
CA ILE A 95 -15.58 -31.40 -16.80
C ILE A 95 -15.85 -32.82 -16.28
N VAL A 96 -15.60 -33.07 -14.99
CA VAL A 96 -15.87 -34.37 -14.35
C VAL A 96 -17.37 -34.66 -14.33
N ASP A 97 -18.20 -33.67 -14.03
CA ASP A 97 -19.66 -33.83 -14.05
C ASP A 97 -20.19 -34.08 -15.45
N GLU A 98 -19.62 -33.44 -16.47
CA GLU A 98 -19.92 -33.69 -17.88
C GLU A 98 -19.56 -35.13 -18.30
N GLU A 99 -18.42 -35.63 -17.85
CA GLU A 99 -18.00 -37.02 -18.08
C GLU A 99 -18.93 -38.02 -17.39
N ARG A 100 -19.31 -37.75 -16.13
CA ARG A 100 -20.29 -38.59 -15.39
C ARG A 100 -21.62 -38.68 -16.13
N LEU A 101 -22.11 -37.56 -16.64
CA LEU A 101 -23.34 -37.49 -17.42
C LEU A 101 -23.24 -38.29 -18.73
N ALA A 102 -22.10 -38.22 -19.42
CA ALA A 102 -21.90 -38.96 -20.67
C ALA A 102 -21.84 -40.49 -20.43
N ILE A 103 -21.22 -40.93 -19.34
CA ILE A 103 -21.22 -42.33 -18.90
C ILE A 103 -22.65 -42.81 -18.65
N ASP A 104 -23.46 -42.04 -17.92
CA ASP A 104 -24.86 -42.35 -17.64
C ASP A 104 -25.69 -42.49 -18.92
N GLN A 105 -25.52 -41.57 -19.87
CA GLN A 105 -26.24 -41.59 -21.14
C GLN A 105 -25.84 -42.77 -22.05
N ASP A 106 -24.57 -43.19 -22.02
CA ASP A 106 -24.14 -44.37 -22.78
C ASP A 106 -24.71 -45.66 -22.21
N GLU A 107 -24.70 -45.81 -20.88
CA GLU A 107 -25.30 -46.95 -20.18
C GLU A 107 -26.82 -47.05 -20.44
N GLN A 108 -27.52 -45.92 -20.41
CA GLN A 108 -28.95 -45.86 -20.72
C GLN A 108 -29.23 -46.27 -22.18
N ARG A 109 -28.50 -45.70 -23.15
CA ARG A 109 -28.65 -46.07 -24.58
C ARG A 109 -28.36 -47.54 -24.85
N ALA A 110 -27.38 -48.12 -24.16
CA ALA A 110 -27.08 -49.55 -24.25
C ALA A 110 -28.24 -50.40 -23.72
N THR A 111 -28.83 -50.00 -22.60
CA THR A 111 -29.99 -50.67 -21.99
C THR A 111 -31.24 -50.55 -22.87
N GLU A 112 -31.50 -49.38 -23.45
CA GLU A 112 -32.64 -49.13 -24.35
C GLU A 112 -32.53 -49.89 -25.69
N SER A 113 -31.32 -50.27 -26.09
CA SER A 113 -31.10 -51.02 -27.34
C SER A 113 -31.65 -52.45 -27.33
N GLY A 114 -32.00 -52.98 -26.15
CA GLY A 114 -32.57 -54.32 -25.97
C GLY A 114 -31.59 -55.49 -26.17
N ASP A 115 -30.31 -55.22 -26.44
CA ASP A 115 -29.24 -56.23 -26.50
C ASP A 115 -28.62 -56.43 -25.11
N GLU A 116 -28.89 -57.59 -24.49
CA GLU A 116 -28.41 -57.94 -23.15
C GLU A 116 -26.89 -57.89 -23.04
N ARG A 117 -26.16 -58.39 -24.05
CA ARG A 117 -24.69 -58.42 -24.00
C ARG A 117 -24.11 -57.01 -24.05
N ARG A 118 -24.73 -56.13 -24.84
CA ARG A 118 -24.31 -54.73 -24.93
C ARG A 118 -24.59 -53.97 -23.64
N SER A 119 -25.74 -54.22 -23.02
CA SER A 119 -26.11 -53.63 -21.72
C SER A 119 -25.15 -54.04 -20.61
N GLU A 120 -24.78 -55.33 -20.52
CA GLU A 120 -23.81 -55.81 -19.53
C GLU A 120 -22.42 -55.16 -19.70
N ILE A 121 -21.89 -55.11 -20.93
CA ILE A 121 -20.58 -54.50 -21.21
C ILE A 121 -20.58 -53.00 -20.86
N ALA A 122 -21.65 -52.28 -21.22
CA ALA A 122 -21.77 -50.85 -20.94
C ALA A 122 -21.84 -50.58 -19.43
N ARG A 123 -22.60 -51.38 -18.66
CA ARG A 123 -22.65 -51.29 -17.21
C ARG A 123 -21.30 -51.52 -16.56
N ASP A 124 -20.59 -52.56 -16.98
CA ASP A 124 -19.29 -52.91 -16.41
C ASP A 124 -18.21 -51.86 -16.74
N ALA A 125 -18.28 -51.24 -17.92
CA ALA A 125 -17.44 -50.12 -18.28
C ALA A 125 -17.80 -48.85 -17.49
N ALA A 126 -19.10 -48.53 -17.36
CA ALA A 126 -19.58 -47.39 -16.59
C ALA A 126 -19.20 -47.48 -15.11
N ALA A 127 -19.37 -48.64 -14.49
CA ALA A 127 -19.01 -48.88 -13.09
C ALA A 127 -17.52 -48.63 -12.82
N ARG A 128 -16.65 -49.11 -13.72
CA ARG A 128 -15.20 -48.90 -13.61
C ARG A 128 -14.82 -47.42 -13.72
N ARG A 129 -15.42 -46.67 -14.65
CA ARG A 129 -15.15 -45.24 -14.81
C ARG A 129 -15.65 -44.43 -13.62
N ARG A 130 -16.85 -44.70 -13.11
CA ARG A 130 -17.36 -44.05 -11.88
C ARG A 130 -16.42 -44.25 -10.70
N LEU A 131 -15.95 -45.48 -10.48
CA LEU A 131 -15.00 -45.77 -9.40
C LEU A 131 -13.70 -44.95 -9.53
N GLN A 132 -13.19 -44.72 -10.74
CA GLN A 132 -12.03 -43.86 -10.95
C GLN A 132 -12.36 -42.39 -10.66
N LEU A 133 -13.53 -41.91 -11.10
CA LEU A 133 -13.98 -40.53 -10.88
C LEU A 133 -14.32 -40.24 -9.40
N ASP A 134 -14.75 -41.25 -8.65
CA ASP A 134 -15.02 -41.15 -7.20
C ASP A 134 -13.74 -41.27 -6.36
N ALA A 135 -12.70 -41.93 -6.88
CA ALA A 135 -11.39 -42.06 -6.24
C ALA A 135 -10.42 -40.91 -6.61
N LEU A 136 -10.93 -39.83 -7.23
CA LEU A 136 -10.12 -38.67 -7.58
C LEU A 136 -9.59 -37.99 -6.29
N PRO A 137 -8.29 -37.72 -6.18
CA PRO A 137 -7.72 -37.00 -5.04
C PRO A 137 -8.31 -35.59 -4.87
N ASP A 138 -8.31 -35.10 -3.62
CA ASP A 138 -8.75 -33.73 -3.29
C ASP A 138 -7.75 -32.67 -3.77
N ASN A 139 -6.48 -33.05 -3.98
CA ASN A 139 -5.44 -32.15 -4.47
C ASN A 139 -5.56 -31.96 -6.00
N LEU A 140 -5.69 -30.71 -6.45
CA LEU A 140 -5.85 -30.32 -7.86
C LEU A 140 -4.76 -30.90 -8.79
N ALA A 141 -3.49 -30.87 -8.38
CA ALA A 141 -2.39 -31.35 -9.20
C ALA A 141 -2.47 -32.87 -9.43
N GLN A 142 -2.81 -33.62 -8.38
CA GLN A 142 -3.02 -35.07 -8.48
C GLN A 142 -4.30 -35.41 -9.24
N ARG A 143 -5.34 -34.57 -9.13
CA ARG A 143 -6.58 -34.68 -9.89
C ARG A 143 -6.36 -34.54 -11.38
N ILE A 144 -5.61 -33.51 -11.80
CA ILE A 144 -5.21 -33.30 -13.20
C ILE A 144 -4.38 -34.47 -13.71
N ASP A 145 -3.42 -34.96 -12.94
CA ASP A 145 -2.60 -36.11 -13.34
C ASP A 145 -3.44 -37.39 -13.48
N SER A 146 -4.41 -37.60 -12.60
CA SER A 146 -5.34 -38.75 -12.66
C SER A 146 -6.24 -38.68 -13.89
N LEU A 147 -6.81 -37.50 -14.17
CA LEU A 147 -7.66 -37.27 -15.34
C LEU A 147 -6.90 -37.33 -16.66
N ARG A 148 -5.59 -37.02 -16.66
CA ARG A 148 -4.72 -37.19 -17.84
C ARG A 148 -4.62 -38.65 -18.31
N HIS A 149 -4.74 -39.59 -17.38
CA HIS A 149 -4.71 -41.04 -17.68
C HIS A 149 -6.12 -41.65 -17.72
N HIS A 150 -7.18 -40.84 -17.64
CA HIS A 150 -8.56 -41.31 -17.65
C HIS A 150 -9.08 -41.48 -19.08
N ASP A 151 -9.81 -42.57 -19.31
CA ASP A 151 -10.45 -42.87 -20.61
C ASP A 151 -11.84 -42.21 -20.69
N PHE A 152 -11.86 -40.93 -21.11
CA PHE A 152 -13.08 -40.14 -21.28
C PHE A 152 -14.08 -40.78 -22.27
N GLN A 153 -15.34 -40.85 -21.85
CA GLN A 153 -16.49 -41.21 -22.68
C GLN A 153 -17.01 -40.00 -23.47
N SER A 154 -16.92 -38.79 -22.90
CA SER A 154 -17.33 -37.54 -23.55
C SER A 154 -16.19 -36.92 -24.38
N PRO A 155 -16.35 -36.79 -25.72
CA PRO A 155 -15.39 -36.07 -26.55
C PRO A 155 -15.32 -34.57 -26.22
N ASP A 156 -16.40 -34.00 -25.68
CA ASP A 156 -16.47 -32.60 -25.28
C ASP A 156 -15.68 -32.37 -23.99
N ALA A 157 -15.88 -33.22 -22.97
CA ALA A 157 -15.15 -33.15 -21.71
C ALA A 157 -13.64 -33.31 -21.93
N GLN A 158 -13.23 -34.26 -22.79
CA GLN A 158 -11.82 -34.46 -23.14
C GLN A 158 -11.20 -33.19 -23.76
N ARG A 159 -11.88 -32.57 -24.74
CA ARG A 159 -11.39 -31.34 -25.38
C ARG A 159 -11.24 -30.20 -24.38
N ARG A 160 -12.21 -30.01 -23.49
CA ARG A 160 -12.16 -28.98 -22.44
C ARG A 160 -11.01 -29.21 -21.46
N PHE A 161 -10.79 -30.47 -21.07
CA PHE A 161 -9.66 -30.85 -20.22
C PHE A 161 -8.31 -30.53 -20.90
N GLU A 162 -8.13 -30.92 -22.17
CA GLU A 162 -6.91 -30.63 -22.93
C GLU A 162 -6.65 -29.11 -23.03
N GLN A 163 -7.69 -28.32 -23.30
CA GLN A 163 -7.60 -26.85 -23.35
C GLN A 163 -7.23 -26.22 -22.00
N LEU A 164 -7.75 -26.77 -20.90
CA LEU A 164 -7.41 -26.33 -19.54
C LEU A 164 -5.95 -26.61 -19.24
N VAL A 165 -5.46 -27.82 -19.55
CA VAL A 165 -4.06 -28.21 -19.35
C VAL A 165 -3.12 -27.36 -20.21
N ASP A 166 -3.49 -27.08 -21.46
CA ASP A 166 -2.68 -26.25 -22.35
C ASP A 166 -2.58 -24.80 -21.87
N ARG A 167 -3.69 -24.21 -21.38
CA ARG A 167 -3.68 -22.87 -20.75
C ARG A 167 -2.79 -22.84 -19.52
N LEU A 168 -2.93 -23.83 -18.64
CA LEU A 168 -2.11 -23.95 -17.45
C LEU A 168 -0.61 -24.04 -17.81
N ARG A 169 -0.27 -24.83 -18.82
CA ARG A 169 1.11 -24.95 -19.30
C ARG A 169 1.65 -23.63 -19.86
N GLN A 170 0.83 -22.88 -20.60
CA GLN A 170 1.21 -21.57 -21.13
C GLN A 170 1.44 -20.55 -20.00
N GLN A 171 0.53 -20.48 -19.02
CA GLN A 171 0.67 -19.58 -17.87
C GLN A 171 1.91 -19.91 -17.03
N LEU A 172 2.18 -21.19 -16.77
CA LEU A 172 3.39 -21.62 -16.06
C LEU A 172 4.67 -21.30 -16.84
N LEU A 173 4.66 -21.45 -18.17
CA LEU A 173 5.80 -21.08 -19.02
C LEU A 173 6.02 -19.56 -19.05
N ASP A 174 4.97 -18.75 -19.13
CA ASP A 174 5.06 -17.29 -19.14
C ASP A 174 5.58 -16.75 -17.79
N GLN A 175 5.12 -17.34 -16.68
CA GLN A 175 5.57 -17.01 -15.33
C GLN A 175 7.03 -17.46 -15.10
N HIS A 176 7.41 -18.65 -15.59
CA HIS A 176 8.79 -19.12 -15.53
C HIS A 176 9.73 -18.34 -16.45
N VAL A 177 9.34 -17.85 -17.62
CA VAL A 177 10.24 -17.07 -18.49
C VAL A 177 10.57 -15.71 -17.87
N GLN A 178 9.65 -15.10 -17.12
CA GLN A 178 9.93 -13.88 -16.33
C GLN A 178 10.78 -14.19 -15.07
N GLN A 179 10.61 -15.36 -14.46
CA GLN A 179 11.43 -15.82 -13.34
C GLN A 179 12.77 -16.44 -13.72
N VAL A 180 12.99 -16.99 -14.92
CA VAL A 180 14.25 -17.65 -15.29
C VAL A 180 15.39 -16.64 -15.42
N SER A 181 15.09 -15.36 -15.63
CA SER A 181 16.07 -14.27 -15.45
C SER A 181 16.51 -14.05 -13.99
N SER A 182 15.78 -14.59 -13.01
CA SER A 182 16.07 -14.50 -11.57
C SER A 182 16.22 -15.85 -10.84
N ALA A 183 15.88 -16.99 -11.47
CA ALA A 183 15.79 -18.33 -10.87
C ALA A 183 16.82 -19.34 -11.41
N VAL A 184 17.85 -18.90 -12.15
CA VAL A 184 19.05 -19.72 -12.37
C VAL A 184 19.87 -19.89 -11.07
N GLU A 185 19.47 -19.21 -9.97
CA GLU A 185 19.99 -19.37 -8.61
C GLU A 185 19.10 -20.25 -7.71
N ASN A 186 18.46 -21.29 -8.23
CA ASN A 186 17.86 -22.30 -7.35
C ASN A 186 18.97 -23.06 -6.62
N MET A 187 19.18 -22.67 -5.36
CA MET A 187 20.08 -23.21 -4.32
C MET A 187 20.85 -24.47 -4.69
N THR A 188 22.13 -24.30 -5.03
CA THR A 188 23.07 -25.40 -5.10
C THR A 188 23.25 -26.03 -3.71
N PRO A 189 23.64 -27.32 -3.62
CA PRO A 189 24.03 -27.93 -2.35
C PRO A 189 25.10 -27.13 -1.58
N GLU A 190 25.91 -26.37 -2.30
CA GLU A 190 26.93 -25.47 -1.76
C GLU A 190 26.33 -24.22 -1.11
N GLN A 191 25.26 -23.63 -1.68
CA GLN A 191 24.55 -22.52 -1.06
C GLN A 191 23.82 -22.96 0.21
N MET A 192 23.27 -24.18 0.24
CA MET A 192 22.68 -24.77 1.43
C MET A 192 23.71 -24.98 2.55
N ALA A 193 24.91 -25.46 2.21
CA ALA A 193 26.00 -25.59 3.18
C ALA A 193 26.39 -24.21 3.73
N ARG A 194 26.56 -23.21 2.86
CA ARG A 194 26.94 -21.86 3.28
C ARG A 194 25.87 -21.20 4.16
N MET A 195 24.59 -21.44 3.91
CA MET A 195 23.51 -20.94 4.78
C MET A 195 23.52 -21.60 6.16
N LYS A 196 23.86 -22.90 6.26
CA LYS A 196 24.06 -23.55 7.56
C LYS A 196 25.25 -22.95 8.32
N ASP A 197 26.36 -22.72 7.64
CA ASP A 197 27.54 -22.10 8.23
C ASP A 197 27.23 -20.69 8.75
N MET A 198 26.44 -19.91 8.00
CA MET A 198 25.95 -18.60 8.43
C MET A 198 25.10 -18.69 9.71
N MET A 199 24.15 -19.62 9.77
CA MET A 199 23.27 -19.78 10.93
C MET A 199 24.04 -20.23 12.18
N ALA A 200 25.01 -21.13 12.02
CA ALA A 200 25.90 -21.54 13.10
C ALA A 200 26.76 -20.37 13.60
N ALA A 201 27.33 -19.58 12.69
CA ALA A 201 28.11 -18.39 13.03
C ALA A 201 27.26 -17.32 13.74
N LEU A 202 26.02 -17.10 13.28
CA LEU A 202 25.07 -16.18 13.89
C LEU A 202 24.70 -16.61 15.32
N ASN A 203 24.41 -17.89 15.53
CA ASN A 203 24.13 -18.42 16.87
C ASN A 203 25.33 -18.28 17.81
N ALA A 204 26.54 -18.56 17.34
CA ALA A 204 27.76 -18.37 18.12
C ALA A 204 28.01 -16.88 18.46
N MET A 205 27.71 -15.98 17.53
CA MET A 205 27.80 -14.52 17.72
C MET A 205 26.80 -14.04 18.77
N LEU A 206 25.55 -14.50 18.69
CA LEU A 206 24.50 -14.20 19.67
C LEU A 206 24.88 -14.68 21.08
N GLU A 207 25.40 -15.91 21.20
CA GLU A 207 25.82 -16.46 22.49
C GLU A 207 27.00 -15.71 23.12
N ARG A 208 27.89 -15.12 22.30
CA ARG A 208 28.95 -14.23 22.81
C ARG A 208 28.36 -12.93 23.31
N HIS A 209 27.44 -12.33 22.56
CA HIS A 209 26.76 -11.11 22.96
C HIS A 209 25.99 -11.28 24.29
N GLU A 210 25.26 -12.39 24.45
CA GLU A 210 24.54 -12.72 25.70
C GLU A 210 25.48 -12.90 26.89
N ARG A 211 26.71 -13.39 26.65
CA ARG A 211 27.77 -13.51 27.67
C ARG A 211 28.51 -12.19 27.94
N GLY A 212 28.15 -11.10 27.25
CA GLY A 212 28.83 -9.81 27.35
C GLY A 212 30.22 -9.79 26.70
N GLU A 213 30.51 -10.77 25.84
CA GLU A 213 31.74 -10.85 25.05
C GLU A 213 31.56 -10.10 23.71
N ASP A 214 32.68 -9.77 23.05
CA ASP A 214 32.65 -9.17 21.72
C ASP A 214 32.03 -10.16 20.71
N PRO A 215 30.89 -9.79 20.06
CA PRO A 215 30.22 -10.65 19.08
C PRO A 215 31.06 -10.94 17.83
N GLN A 216 32.13 -10.16 17.55
CA GLN A 216 32.91 -10.28 16.31
C GLN A 216 32.07 -10.02 15.04
N PHE A 217 31.15 -9.05 15.12
CA PHE A 217 30.24 -8.69 14.03
C PHE A 217 30.97 -8.39 12.70
N GLU A 218 32.11 -7.70 12.74
CA GLU A 218 32.89 -7.40 11.54
C GLU A 218 33.37 -8.68 10.82
N GLN A 219 33.73 -9.72 11.57
CA GLN A 219 34.18 -10.99 11.00
C GLN A 219 33.01 -11.72 10.33
N PHE A 220 31.83 -11.70 10.96
CA PHE A 220 30.61 -12.26 10.39
C PHE A 220 30.23 -11.58 9.08
N MET A 221 30.24 -10.24 9.04
CA MET A 221 29.92 -9.48 7.82
C MET A 221 30.95 -9.68 6.70
N ASN A 222 32.23 -9.90 7.03
CA ASN A 222 33.24 -10.23 6.04
C ASN A 222 33.01 -11.60 5.37
N GLU A 223 32.41 -12.55 6.08
CA GLU A 223 32.22 -13.92 5.62
C GLU A 223 30.83 -14.15 4.99
N PHE A 224 29.79 -13.51 5.52
CA PHE A 224 28.39 -13.73 5.14
C PHE A 224 27.62 -12.46 4.72
N GLY A 225 28.31 -11.33 4.51
CA GLY A 225 27.66 -10.06 4.15
C GLY A 225 26.91 -10.09 2.82
N ASP A 226 27.19 -11.05 1.95
CA ASP A 226 26.52 -11.24 0.67
C ASP A 226 25.05 -11.68 0.78
N PHE A 227 24.64 -12.25 1.92
CA PHE A 227 23.24 -12.56 2.22
C PHE A 227 22.40 -11.34 2.66
N PHE A 228 23.06 -10.21 2.94
CA PHE A 228 22.46 -9.02 3.53
C PHE A 228 22.69 -7.79 2.63
N PRO A 229 21.88 -7.60 1.57
CA PRO A 229 22.04 -6.47 0.64
C PRO A 229 21.84 -5.11 1.31
N GLU A 230 21.16 -5.06 2.46
CA GLU A 230 20.90 -3.86 3.26
C GLU A 230 22.13 -3.42 4.09
N ASN A 231 23.17 -4.25 4.14
CA ASN A 231 24.47 -3.97 4.74
C ASN A 231 24.41 -3.33 6.15
N PRO A 232 23.90 -4.06 7.16
CA PRO A 232 23.79 -3.56 8.53
C PRO A 232 25.15 -3.15 9.09
N GLN A 233 25.20 -2.04 9.84
CA GLN A 233 26.43 -1.53 10.43
C GLN A 233 26.66 -2.02 11.86
N THR A 234 25.61 -2.51 12.52
CA THR A 234 25.69 -3.01 13.89
C THR A 234 24.99 -4.35 14.06
N LEU A 235 25.35 -5.08 15.12
CA LEU A 235 24.68 -6.32 15.51
C LEU A 235 23.17 -6.08 15.72
N ASN A 236 22.79 -4.97 16.36
CA ASN A 236 21.37 -4.67 16.61
C ASN A 236 20.60 -4.45 15.32
N GLU A 237 21.16 -3.75 14.34
CA GLU A 237 20.55 -3.57 13.02
C GLU A 237 20.41 -4.89 12.27
N LEU A 238 21.43 -5.77 12.33
CA LEU A 238 21.36 -7.10 11.73
C LEU A 238 20.25 -7.94 12.38
N LEU A 239 20.17 -7.94 13.72
CA LEU A 239 19.15 -8.72 14.43
C LEU A 239 17.75 -8.17 14.18
N GLU A 240 17.60 -6.85 14.12
CA GLU A 240 16.34 -6.21 13.77
C GLU A 240 15.90 -6.59 12.35
N LEU A 241 16.84 -6.57 11.39
CA LEU A 241 16.58 -7.00 10.02
C LEU A 241 16.11 -8.46 9.95
N MET A 242 16.81 -9.36 10.65
CA MET A 242 16.45 -10.77 10.71
C MET A 242 15.09 -10.99 11.38
N ALA A 243 14.82 -10.26 12.47
CA ALA A 243 13.54 -10.31 13.17
C ALA A 243 12.39 -9.84 12.26
N ARG A 244 12.58 -8.74 11.49
CA ARG A 244 11.61 -8.26 10.50
C ARG A 244 11.29 -9.33 9.45
N ARG A 245 12.31 -9.97 8.87
CA ARG A 245 12.14 -11.02 7.86
C ARG A 245 11.40 -12.24 8.41
N MET A 246 11.76 -12.68 9.62
CA MET A 246 11.11 -13.82 10.29
C MET A 246 9.66 -13.50 10.68
N ALA A 247 9.39 -12.30 11.20
CA ALA A 247 8.04 -11.85 11.52
C ALA A 247 7.15 -11.80 10.27
N ALA A 248 7.67 -11.27 9.14
CA ALA A 248 6.96 -11.26 7.87
C ALA A 248 6.66 -12.68 7.34
N ALA A 249 7.64 -13.59 7.42
CA ALA A 249 7.45 -14.99 7.04
C ALA A 249 6.40 -15.68 7.92
N ARG A 250 6.36 -15.36 9.22
CA ARG A 250 5.37 -15.90 10.15
C ARG A 250 3.97 -15.33 9.90
N ALA A 251 3.85 -14.03 9.64
CA ALA A 251 2.59 -13.39 9.27
C ALA A 251 2.03 -14.02 7.98
N LEU A 252 2.89 -14.26 6.99
CA LEU A 252 2.52 -14.99 5.78
C LEU A 252 2.06 -16.43 6.11
N TYR A 253 2.81 -17.17 6.93
CA TYR A 253 2.42 -18.52 7.34
C TYR A 253 1.07 -18.57 8.08
N ASN A 254 0.80 -17.56 8.92
CA ASN A 254 -0.46 -17.41 9.63
C ASN A 254 -1.61 -17.06 8.67
N SER A 255 -1.32 -16.29 7.61
CA SER A 255 -2.30 -15.95 6.56
C SER A 255 -2.62 -17.11 5.60
N MET A 256 -1.85 -18.21 5.61
CA MET A 256 -2.10 -19.39 4.78
C MET A 256 -3.22 -20.30 5.35
N SER A 257 -3.97 -20.94 4.46
CA SER A 257 -5.00 -21.90 4.86
C SER A 257 -4.43 -23.11 5.62
N PRO A 258 -5.21 -23.81 6.45
CA PRO A 258 -4.75 -25.02 7.14
C PRO A 258 -4.20 -26.09 6.18
N GLU A 259 -4.77 -26.19 4.98
CA GLU A 259 -4.36 -27.15 3.94
C GLU A 259 -3.04 -26.75 3.28
N GLN A 260 -2.86 -25.46 2.99
CA GLN A 260 -1.59 -24.93 2.44
C GLN A 260 -0.46 -25.05 3.45
N ARG A 261 -0.73 -24.83 4.74
CA ARG A 261 0.24 -25.09 5.82
C ARG A 261 0.68 -26.55 5.84
N ALA A 262 -0.25 -27.49 5.71
CA ALA A 262 0.07 -28.91 5.65
C ALA A 262 0.91 -29.28 4.41
N GLN A 263 0.63 -28.68 3.25
CA GLN A 263 1.41 -28.88 2.03
C GLN A 263 2.82 -28.29 2.12
N MET A 264 2.97 -27.07 2.64
CA MET A 264 4.28 -26.46 2.90
C MET A 264 5.08 -27.23 3.94
N GLN A 265 4.42 -27.77 4.96
CA GLN A 265 5.07 -28.63 5.96
C GLN A 265 5.58 -29.92 5.31
N ALA A 266 4.80 -30.56 4.44
CA ALA A 266 5.24 -31.74 3.70
C ALA A 266 6.43 -31.45 2.74
N LEU A 267 6.40 -30.30 2.04
CA LEU A 267 7.51 -29.86 1.18
C LEU A 267 8.76 -29.51 2.00
N SER A 268 8.58 -28.84 3.13
CA SER A 268 9.65 -28.54 4.09
C SER A 268 10.24 -29.81 4.68
N ASP A 269 9.42 -30.82 4.99
CA ASP A 269 9.85 -32.15 5.46
C ASP A 269 10.69 -32.88 4.40
N GLN A 270 10.42 -32.63 3.12
CA GLN A 270 11.11 -33.25 2.00
C GLN A 270 12.39 -32.49 1.57
N LEU A 271 12.45 -31.17 1.76
CA LEU A 271 13.60 -30.33 1.38
C LEU A 271 14.58 -30.07 2.53
N LEU A 272 14.08 -29.99 3.76
CA LEU A 272 14.85 -29.79 4.98
C LEU A 272 14.97 -31.12 5.74
N GLU A 273 15.55 -32.13 5.09
CA GLU A 273 15.84 -33.45 5.71
C GLU A 273 16.79 -33.34 6.93
N ASP A 274 17.43 -32.19 7.13
CA ASP A 274 18.37 -31.96 8.22
C ASP A 274 17.67 -31.40 9.47
N MET A 275 17.42 -32.29 10.43
CA MET A 275 16.84 -31.99 11.74
C MET A 275 17.58 -30.87 12.49
N ASP A 276 18.89 -30.71 12.25
CA ASP A 276 19.73 -29.71 12.92
C ASP A 276 19.35 -28.28 12.50
N LEU A 277 19.10 -28.05 11.19
CA LEU A 277 18.77 -26.72 10.69
C LEU A 277 17.41 -26.23 11.21
N ARG A 278 16.43 -27.12 11.30
CA ARG A 278 15.10 -26.80 11.87
C ARG A 278 15.23 -26.30 13.31
N TRP A 279 15.99 -27.02 14.12
CA TRP A 279 16.23 -26.65 15.50
C TRP A 279 16.95 -25.31 15.63
N GLN A 280 17.95 -25.05 14.78
CA GLN A 280 18.67 -23.76 14.76
C GLN A 280 17.77 -22.58 14.37
N ILE A 281 16.83 -22.78 13.43
CA ILE A 281 15.85 -21.76 13.04
C ILE A 281 14.87 -21.48 14.18
N ASP A 282 14.34 -22.53 14.82
CA ASP A 282 13.40 -22.39 15.93
C ASP A 282 14.04 -21.64 17.11
N GLN A 283 15.26 -22.02 17.49
CA GLN A 283 16.01 -21.36 18.57
C GLN A 283 16.30 -19.89 18.26
N LEU A 284 16.67 -19.58 17.01
CA LEU A 284 16.88 -18.20 16.58
C LEU A 284 15.58 -17.39 16.62
N GLY A 285 14.48 -17.97 16.16
CA GLY A 285 13.15 -17.34 16.17
C GLY A 285 12.71 -16.96 17.59
N GLU A 286 12.83 -17.88 18.54
CA GLU A 286 12.51 -17.61 19.95
C GLU A 286 13.37 -16.48 20.54
N ARG A 287 14.68 -16.47 20.23
CA ARG A 287 15.62 -15.43 20.69
C ARG A 287 15.28 -14.05 20.11
N LEU A 288 14.99 -13.99 18.82
CA LEU A 288 14.61 -12.74 18.14
C LEU A 288 13.26 -12.22 18.66
N GLN A 289 12.30 -13.12 18.91
CA GLN A 289 11.01 -12.75 19.49
C GLN A 289 11.16 -12.16 20.90
N ALA A 290 12.03 -12.76 21.73
CA ALA A 290 12.32 -12.25 23.06
C ALA A 290 13.06 -10.89 23.05
N ALA A 291 14.00 -10.71 22.11
CA ALA A 291 14.77 -9.47 21.99
C ALA A 291 13.96 -8.31 21.40
N PHE A 292 13.01 -8.60 20.50
CA PHE A 292 12.23 -7.59 19.79
C PHE A 292 10.71 -7.83 19.90
N PRO A 293 10.10 -7.79 21.09
CA PRO A 293 8.67 -8.11 21.24
C PRO A 293 7.73 -7.15 20.48
N ASN A 294 8.20 -5.94 20.16
CA ASN A 294 7.41 -4.89 19.51
C ASN A 294 7.34 -5.01 17.97
N LEU A 295 7.96 -6.04 17.37
CA LEU A 295 8.07 -6.21 15.92
C LEU A 295 6.81 -6.80 15.25
N GLY A 296 5.71 -6.99 16.00
CA GLY A 296 4.45 -7.46 15.44
C GLY A 296 4.41 -8.96 15.16
N TRP A 297 5.06 -9.78 15.99
CA TRP A 297 5.09 -11.25 15.85
C TRP A 297 3.70 -11.92 15.78
N ASP A 298 2.74 -11.34 16.49
CA ASP A 298 1.35 -11.80 16.59
C ASP A 298 0.40 -10.94 15.74
N ASP A 299 0.93 -10.14 14.79
CA ASP A 299 0.10 -9.24 14.02
C ASP A 299 -0.74 -10.05 13.01
N ASP A 300 -1.98 -10.33 13.38
CA ASP A 300 -3.03 -10.96 12.55
C ASP A 300 -3.55 -10.02 11.45
N SER A 301 -2.82 -8.92 11.19
CA SER A 301 -3.07 -7.93 10.14
C SER A 301 -2.83 -8.48 8.72
N GLY A 302 -3.04 -9.79 8.53
CA GLY A 302 -2.94 -10.47 7.26
C GLY A 302 -3.88 -9.88 6.19
N LEU A 303 -3.60 -10.25 4.94
CA LEU A 303 -4.48 -9.95 3.83
C LEU A 303 -5.85 -10.61 4.10
N GLU A 304 -6.92 -9.82 4.06
CA GLU A 304 -8.24 -10.17 4.63
C GLU A 304 -9.32 -10.27 3.53
N GLY A 305 -8.92 -10.16 2.27
CA GLY A 305 -9.79 -9.94 1.13
C GLY A 305 -10.29 -11.20 0.41
N ASP A 306 -11.44 -11.09 -0.25
CA ASP A 306 -12.06 -12.16 -1.06
C ASP A 306 -11.51 -12.23 -2.52
N THR A 307 -10.54 -11.38 -2.89
CA THR A 307 -10.02 -11.29 -4.27
C THR A 307 -8.71 -12.09 -4.40
N PRO A 308 -8.56 -12.94 -5.43
CA PRO A 308 -7.36 -13.73 -5.63
C PRO A 308 -6.18 -12.95 -6.21
N MET A 309 -4.95 -13.23 -5.75
CA MET A 309 -3.72 -12.59 -6.23
C MET A 309 -2.54 -13.58 -6.37
N PRO A 310 -1.66 -13.44 -7.39
CA PRO A 310 -0.44 -14.24 -7.54
C PRO A 310 0.55 -14.09 -6.36
N PHE A 311 1.31 -15.14 -6.04
CA PHE A 311 2.29 -15.14 -4.93
C PHE A 311 3.29 -13.98 -4.97
N GLY A 312 3.79 -13.63 -6.16
CA GLY A 312 4.73 -12.50 -6.32
C GLY A 312 4.10 -11.13 -6.03
N ASP A 313 2.82 -10.98 -6.34
CA ASP A 313 2.08 -9.75 -6.04
C ASP A 313 1.65 -9.71 -4.57
N ALA A 314 1.38 -10.87 -3.95
CA ALA A 314 1.14 -10.97 -2.51
C ALA A 314 2.38 -10.59 -1.68
N LEU A 315 3.59 -11.01 -2.09
CA LEU A 315 4.83 -10.59 -1.45
C LEU A 315 5.03 -9.06 -1.56
N ARG A 316 4.73 -8.49 -2.74
CA ARG A 316 4.78 -7.04 -2.93
C ARG A 316 3.73 -6.32 -2.08
N ALA A 317 2.50 -6.85 -1.99
CA ALA A 317 1.45 -6.28 -1.16
C ALA A 317 1.82 -6.31 0.34
N ALA A 318 2.46 -7.38 0.81
CA ALA A 318 2.98 -7.46 2.17
C ALA A 318 4.10 -6.43 2.43
N GLN A 319 5.00 -6.23 1.45
CA GLN A 319 6.02 -5.17 1.52
C GLN A 319 5.38 -3.78 1.56
N ASP A 320 4.43 -3.50 0.67
CA ASP A 320 3.72 -2.22 0.60
C ASP A 320 2.95 -1.95 1.92
N LEU A 321 2.31 -2.97 2.51
CA LEU A 321 1.65 -2.86 3.82
C LEU A 321 2.64 -2.49 4.93
N HIS A 322 3.81 -3.11 4.94
CA HIS A 322 4.87 -2.76 5.88
C HIS A 322 5.38 -1.33 5.69
N ASP A 323 5.66 -0.92 4.46
CA ASP A 323 6.10 0.44 4.16
C ASP A 323 5.02 1.48 4.55
N LEU A 324 3.73 1.16 4.38
CA LEU A 324 2.63 2.01 4.85
C LEU A 324 2.63 2.15 6.38
N ASP A 325 2.94 1.10 7.13
CA ASP A 325 3.00 1.15 8.60
C ASP A 325 4.19 1.97 9.10
N GLU A 326 5.35 1.82 8.47
CA GLU A 326 6.54 2.63 8.74
C GLU A 326 6.25 4.11 8.47
N LEU A 327 5.65 4.41 7.31
CA LEU A 327 5.25 5.77 6.95
C LEU A 327 4.21 6.35 7.92
N GLU A 328 3.20 5.57 8.35
CA GLU A 328 2.21 6.04 9.33
C GLU A 328 2.88 6.42 10.64
N ARG A 329 3.79 5.59 11.14
CA ARG A 329 4.52 5.84 12.38
C ARG A 329 5.34 7.12 12.26
N PHE A 330 6.09 7.26 11.17
CA PHE A 330 6.88 8.46 10.91
C PHE A 330 6.02 9.73 10.88
N LEU A 331 4.91 9.72 10.10
CA LEU A 331 4.04 10.90 9.97
C LEU A 331 3.31 11.26 11.27
N ARG A 332 3.08 10.29 12.17
CA ARG A 332 2.52 10.55 13.51
C ARG A 332 3.55 11.14 14.47
N ASP A 333 4.79 10.69 14.38
CA ASP A 333 5.90 11.15 15.23
C ASP A 333 6.46 12.51 14.78
N ALA A 334 6.21 12.89 13.52
CA ALA A 334 6.56 14.19 12.95
C ALA A 334 5.85 15.35 13.68
N SER A 335 6.53 15.87 14.71
CA SER A 335 6.00 16.94 15.58
C SER A 335 6.19 18.35 15.03
N SER A 336 7.00 18.50 13.97
CA SER A 336 7.33 19.78 13.34
C SER A 336 7.54 19.63 11.82
N PRO A 337 7.34 20.71 11.03
CA PRO A 337 7.62 20.73 9.60
C PRO A 337 9.04 20.24 9.24
N ALA A 338 10.03 20.62 10.04
CA ALA A 338 11.42 20.24 9.82
C ALA A 338 11.68 18.73 9.90
N ALA A 339 10.87 17.99 10.68
CA ALA A 339 10.96 16.55 10.80
C ALA A 339 10.49 15.83 9.52
N LEU A 340 9.55 16.43 8.77
CA LEU A 340 9.06 15.85 7.51
C LEU A 340 10.11 15.80 6.40
N ARG A 341 11.28 16.44 6.58
CA ARG A 341 12.39 16.39 5.62
C ARG A 341 13.11 15.04 5.57
N GLU A 342 12.98 14.24 6.62
CA GLU A 342 13.57 12.90 6.68
C GLU A 342 12.69 11.84 6.01
N VAL A 343 11.48 12.22 5.56
CA VAL A 343 10.58 11.32 4.82
C VAL A 343 11.17 11.00 3.45
N ASP A 344 11.14 9.72 3.08
CA ASP A 344 11.39 9.29 1.71
C ASP A 344 10.20 9.66 0.81
N LEU A 345 10.35 10.77 0.06
CA LEU A 345 9.32 11.27 -0.84
C LEU A 345 9.05 10.35 -2.04
N ASP A 346 10.01 9.51 -2.43
CA ASP A 346 9.84 8.57 -3.53
C ASP A 346 8.95 7.40 -3.08
N LYS A 347 9.14 6.90 -1.86
CA LYS A 347 8.21 5.94 -1.23
C LYS A 347 6.81 6.52 -1.07
N VAL A 348 6.68 7.76 -0.59
CA VAL A 348 5.36 8.43 -0.47
C VAL A 348 4.67 8.51 -1.84
N ARG A 349 5.42 8.84 -2.90
CA ARG A 349 4.89 8.92 -4.25
C ARG A 349 4.40 7.56 -4.74
N GLN A 350 5.16 6.50 -4.50
CA GLN A 350 4.77 5.14 -4.87
C GLN A 350 3.51 4.67 -4.13
N LEU A 351 3.41 4.96 -2.82
CA LEU A 351 2.37 4.41 -1.96
C LEU A 351 1.09 5.24 -1.92
N LEU A 352 1.23 6.58 -1.90
CA LEU A 352 0.14 7.54 -1.69
C LEU A 352 -0.08 8.51 -2.87
N GLY A 353 0.73 8.40 -3.94
CA GLY A 353 0.62 9.19 -5.16
C GLY A 353 1.35 10.54 -5.13
N ASP A 354 1.50 11.13 -6.32
CA ASP A 354 2.26 12.38 -6.56
C ASP A 354 1.78 13.55 -5.72
N VAL A 355 0.45 13.76 -5.66
CA VAL A 355 -0.13 14.92 -4.96
C VAL A 355 0.18 14.90 -3.47
N THR A 356 0.19 13.70 -2.86
CA THR A 356 0.54 13.54 -1.45
C THR A 356 2.02 13.81 -1.22
N ALA A 357 2.89 13.28 -2.09
CA ALA A 357 4.33 13.49 -2.02
C ALA A 357 4.71 14.97 -2.16
N GLU A 358 4.13 15.67 -3.13
CA GLU A 358 4.32 17.12 -3.30
C GLU A 358 3.82 17.88 -2.07
N SER A 359 2.64 17.53 -1.55
CA SER A 359 2.09 18.17 -0.35
C SER A 359 3.01 18.03 0.86
N ILE A 360 3.58 16.84 1.08
CA ILE A 360 4.54 16.60 2.19
C ILE A 360 5.82 17.41 1.99
N ASP A 361 6.37 17.48 0.77
CA ASP A 361 7.54 18.33 0.47
C ASP A 361 7.25 19.82 0.76
N HIS A 362 6.07 20.32 0.36
CA HIS A 362 5.66 21.69 0.67
C HIS A 362 5.55 21.94 2.18
N LEU A 363 4.92 21.01 2.90
CA LEU A 363 4.83 21.10 4.36
C LEU A 363 6.22 21.11 5.01
N ALA A 364 7.15 20.28 4.52
CA ALA A 364 8.51 20.18 5.05
C ALA A 364 9.31 21.49 4.87
N ARG A 365 9.01 22.28 3.83
CA ARG A 365 9.69 23.54 3.50
C ARG A 365 9.09 24.78 4.13
N LEU A 366 7.92 24.70 4.78
CA LEU A 366 7.21 25.85 5.35
C LEU A 366 8.09 26.77 6.21
N THR A 367 8.89 26.17 7.09
CA THR A 367 9.77 26.92 7.99
C THR A 367 10.88 27.63 7.22
N ASP A 368 11.46 26.98 6.21
CA ASP A 368 12.54 27.56 5.42
C ASP A 368 12.02 28.69 4.54
N THR A 369 10.86 28.53 3.89
CA THR A 369 10.21 29.58 3.10
C THR A 369 9.95 30.86 3.91
N LEU A 370 9.42 30.73 5.13
CA LEU A 370 9.17 31.89 6.00
C LEU A 370 10.47 32.53 6.50
N ARG A 371 11.53 31.73 6.73
CA ARG A 371 12.83 32.21 7.18
C ARG A 371 13.55 32.96 6.06
N GLU A 372 13.58 32.40 4.85
CA GLU A 372 14.21 33.00 3.67
C GLU A 372 13.55 34.33 3.27
N ALA A 373 12.22 34.43 3.43
CA ALA A 373 11.49 35.68 3.23
C ALA A 373 11.75 36.74 4.33
N GLY A 374 12.48 36.39 5.38
CA GLY A 374 12.75 37.24 6.53
C GLY A 374 11.51 37.54 7.36
N LEU A 375 10.55 36.61 7.40
CA LEU A 375 9.30 36.74 8.16
C LEU A 375 9.40 36.10 9.54
N ILE A 376 10.17 35.02 9.67
CA ILE A 376 10.49 34.40 10.96
C ILE A 376 12.00 34.42 11.20
N ASP A 377 12.39 34.43 12.47
CA ASP A 377 13.76 34.34 12.95
C ASP A 377 13.81 33.32 14.11
N GLN A 378 14.98 32.72 14.34
CA GLN A 378 15.14 31.72 15.39
C GLN A 378 16.04 32.30 16.49
N ARG A 379 15.44 32.61 17.65
CA ARG A 379 16.12 33.22 18.80
C ARG A 379 15.98 32.33 20.02
N GLU A 380 17.10 31.98 20.64
CA GLU A 380 17.12 31.14 21.85
C GLU A 380 16.35 29.82 21.72
N GLY A 381 16.37 29.21 20.53
CA GLY A 381 15.64 27.97 20.23
C GLY A 381 14.13 28.14 19.99
N ARG A 382 13.61 29.37 20.00
CA ARG A 382 12.21 29.70 19.70
C ARG A 382 12.09 30.40 18.34
N THR A 383 11.03 30.06 17.61
CA THR A 383 10.68 30.72 16.36
C THR A 383 9.90 31.99 16.69
N GLU A 384 10.43 33.15 16.29
CA GLU A 384 9.82 34.46 16.54
C GLU A 384 9.55 35.19 15.22
N LEU A 385 8.53 36.05 15.22
CA LEU A 385 8.24 36.91 14.07
C LEU A 385 9.22 38.05 13.98
N THR A 386 9.67 38.35 12.77
CA THR A 386 10.49 39.54 12.53
C THR A 386 9.64 40.82 12.64
N PRO A 387 10.27 42.00 12.85
CA PRO A 387 9.56 43.28 12.81
C PRO A 387 8.83 43.54 11.49
N ARG A 388 9.28 42.92 10.38
CA ARG A 388 8.61 42.98 9.08
C ARG A 388 7.32 42.15 9.12
N ALA A 389 7.37 40.92 9.61
CA ALA A 389 6.20 40.06 9.69
C ALA A 389 5.14 40.61 10.66
N LEU A 390 5.54 41.12 11.83
CA LEU A 390 4.63 41.78 12.78
C LEU A 390 3.87 42.96 12.13
N ARG A 391 4.55 43.76 11.31
CA ARG A 391 3.93 44.86 10.55
C ARG A 391 2.95 44.36 9.50
N ALA A 392 3.28 43.27 8.81
CA ALA A 392 2.39 42.66 7.81
C ALA A 392 1.13 42.08 8.46
N VAL A 393 1.29 41.29 9.53
CA VAL A 393 0.21 40.75 10.37
C VAL A 393 -0.71 41.87 10.87
N GLY A 394 -0.13 42.92 11.48
CA GLY A 394 -0.91 44.06 11.98
C GLY A 394 -1.67 44.80 10.88
N LYS A 395 -1.05 45.04 9.72
CA LYS A 395 -1.72 45.66 8.57
C LYS A 395 -2.92 44.84 8.09
N ASN A 396 -2.78 43.52 8.03
CA ASN A 396 -3.85 42.64 7.57
C ASN A 396 -5.00 42.54 8.59
N ALA A 397 -4.69 42.43 9.87
CA ALA A 397 -5.69 42.47 10.94
C ALA A 397 -6.50 43.77 10.93
N LEU A 398 -5.83 44.92 10.73
CA LEU A 398 -6.49 46.22 10.60
C LEU A 398 -7.37 46.27 9.35
N ASN A 399 -6.86 45.83 8.20
CA ASN A 399 -7.65 45.78 6.95
C ASN A 399 -8.91 44.90 7.10
N GLU A 400 -8.81 43.79 7.82
CA GLU A 400 -9.95 42.90 8.05
C GLU A 400 -10.98 43.51 9.01
N LEU A 401 -10.53 44.10 10.12
CA LEU A 401 -11.41 44.79 11.06
C LEU A 401 -12.13 45.97 10.38
N PHE A 402 -11.40 46.82 9.68
CA PHE A 402 -11.97 47.99 8.99
C PHE A 402 -12.78 47.60 7.74
N GLY A 403 -12.40 46.54 7.03
CA GLY A 403 -13.17 46.01 5.91
C GLY A 403 -14.50 45.38 6.33
N ARG A 404 -14.58 44.84 7.56
CA ARG A 404 -15.85 44.40 8.17
C ARG A 404 -16.69 45.58 8.66
N LEU A 405 -16.06 46.64 9.19
CA LEU A 405 -16.73 47.88 9.63
C LEU A 405 -17.34 48.68 8.47
N GLU A 406 -16.61 48.83 7.35
CA GLU A 406 -17.10 49.59 6.18
C GLU A 406 -18.34 48.98 5.52
N ARG A 407 -18.62 47.68 5.73
CA ARG A 407 -19.81 47.02 5.20
C ARG A 407 -21.08 47.34 5.99
N ASP A 408 -20.99 47.79 7.24
CA ASP A 408 -22.16 48.00 8.11
C ASP A 408 -22.50 49.48 8.42
N THR A 409 -21.75 50.46 7.93
CA THR A 409 -22.01 51.87 8.28
C THR A 409 -21.80 52.86 7.14
N LEU A 410 -22.59 52.76 6.07
CA LEU A 410 -22.83 53.89 5.16
C LEU A 410 -24.21 53.73 4.50
N GLY A 411 -25.27 54.25 5.14
CA GLY A 411 -26.54 54.53 4.44
C GLY A 411 -27.88 54.19 5.11
N GLN A 412 -27.94 53.78 6.38
CA GLN A 412 -29.24 53.51 7.05
C GLN A 412 -29.47 54.38 8.29
N HIS A 413 -29.58 55.69 8.09
CA HIS A 413 -30.32 56.53 9.03
C HIS A 413 -31.61 56.99 8.34
N ARG A 414 -32.75 56.58 8.89
CA ARG A 414 -34.07 57.08 8.47
C ARG A 414 -34.14 58.56 8.86
N ILE A 415 -33.94 59.45 7.89
CA ILE A 415 -34.00 60.90 8.11
C ILE A 415 -35.48 61.29 8.15
N GLU A 416 -35.96 61.80 9.29
CA GLU A 416 -37.36 62.20 9.51
C GLU A 416 -37.72 63.57 8.91
N ARG A 417 -36.85 64.18 8.10
CA ARG A 417 -37.08 65.53 7.56
C ARG A 417 -36.68 65.64 6.09
N THR A 418 -37.69 65.65 5.23
CA THR A 418 -37.60 65.99 3.81
C THR A 418 -37.51 67.51 3.65
N GLY A 419 -36.37 67.99 3.14
CA GLY A 419 -36.25 69.37 2.64
C GLY A 419 -36.82 69.45 1.22
N SER A 420 -37.48 70.57 0.90
CA SER A 420 -38.00 70.85 -0.45
C SER A 420 -36.85 71.11 -1.44
N GLY A 421 -36.39 70.05 -2.10
CA GLY A 421 -35.52 70.13 -3.28
C GLY A 421 -36.36 70.00 -4.54
N HIS A 422 -36.20 70.91 -5.48
CA HIS A 422 -36.81 70.79 -6.81
C HIS A 422 -36.13 69.64 -7.54
N GLU A 423 -36.89 68.62 -7.95
CA GLU A 423 -36.41 67.63 -8.91
C GLU A 423 -36.19 68.30 -10.27
N ARG A 424 -35.00 68.12 -10.85
CA ARG A 424 -34.73 68.55 -12.23
C ARG A 424 -35.45 67.59 -13.17
N ALA A 425 -36.40 68.08 -13.95
CA ALA A 425 -36.98 67.31 -15.05
C ALA A 425 -35.89 67.00 -16.09
N HIS A 426 -35.73 65.73 -16.46
CA HIS A 426 -34.77 65.26 -17.45
C HIS A 426 -35.27 65.41 -18.90
N GLU A 427 -35.93 66.53 -19.21
CA GLU A 427 -36.34 66.84 -20.57
C GLU A 427 -35.31 67.79 -21.19
N THR A 428 -34.52 67.28 -22.15
CA THR A 428 -33.59 68.07 -22.95
C THR A 428 -34.29 68.57 -24.20
N LYS A 429 -34.47 69.90 -24.31
CA LYS A 429 -34.82 70.61 -25.56
C LYS A 429 -33.55 70.81 -26.41
N GLY A 430 -33.67 70.75 -27.73
CA GLY A 430 -32.59 71.12 -28.66
C GLY A 430 -32.33 72.63 -28.66
N TYR A 431 -31.05 73.02 -28.63
CA TYR A 431 -30.60 74.41 -28.49
C TYR A 431 -31.07 75.31 -29.66
N GLU A 432 -31.61 76.50 -29.34
CA GLU A 432 -31.89 77.57 -30.30
C GLU A 432 -31.04 78.80 -29.98
N TYR A 433 -30.63 79.52 -31.02
CA TYR A 433 -29.73 80.66 -30.89
C TYR A 433 -30.37 81.81 -30.09
N GLY A 434 -29.88 82.04 -28.87
CA GLY A 434 -30.38 83.06 -27.95
C GLY A 434 -30.85 82.53 -26.58
N ASP A 435 -30.82 81.22 -26.34
CA ASP A 435 -30.93 80.67 -24.99
C ASP A 435 -29.71 81.12 -24.14
N PRO A 436 -29.89 81.51 -22.86
CA PRO A 436 -28.88 82.18 -22.03
C PRO A 436 -27.62 81.36 -21.72
#